data_AF-A0A1E7HYP2-F1
#
_entry.id   AF-A0A1E7HYP2-F1
#
_cell.length_a   1.000
_cell.length_b   1.000
_cell.length_c   1.000
_cell.angle_alpha   90.00
_cell.angle_beta   90.00
_cell.angle_gamma   90.00
#
_symmetry.space_group_name_H-M   'P 1'
#
loop_
_entity.id
_entity.type
_entity.pdbx_description
1 polymer ?
#
loop_
_entity_poly.entity_id
_entity_poly.type
_entity_poly.pdbx_seq_one_letter_code
_entity_poly.pdbx_strand_id
1 'polypeptide(L)' 'MRGYTRHGLNQAISRDGVGVSTRAILDAVRNPTKIVKLAKGAVKYVGENATVILNRSGKVITTWARTKLGWRIKP' A
#
# COMPACT_ATOMS: atom_id res chain seq x y z
N MET A 1 -20.55 -1.22 0.82
CA MET A 1 -19.21 -0.67 0.47
C MET A 1 -18.31 -1.80 -0.03
N ARG A 2 -18.28 -2.04 -1.35
CA ARG A 2 -17.42 -3.01 -2.02
C ARG A 2 -16.67 -2.24 -3.11
N GLY A 3 -15.34 -2.17 -3.07
CA GLY A 3 -14.67 -1.38 -4.11
C GLY A 3 -13.17 -1.18 -3.98
N TYR A 4 -12.44 -2.10 -3.39
CA TYR A 4 -11.01 -2.23 -3.71
C TYR A 4 -10.82 -3.61 -4.32
N THR A 5 -11.35 -3.76 -5.54
CA THR A 5 -11.14 -4.96 -6.32
C THR A 5 -9.64 -5.11 -6.54
N ARG A 6 -9.13 -6.29 -6.15
CA ARG A 6 -7.78 -6.82 -6.34
C ARG A 6 -7.08 -6.36 -7.63
N HIS A 7 -7.83 -6.08 -8.69
CA HIS A 7 -7.34 -5.68 -10.01
C HIS A 7 -6.69 -4.29 -10.07
N GLY A 8 -7.19 -3.28 -9.34
CA GLY A 8 -6.63 -1.91 -9.40
C GLY A 8 -5.36 -1.72 -8.55
N LEU A 9 -5.30 -2.41 -7.41
CA LEU A 9 -4.15 -2.36 -6.50
C LEU A 9 -2.89 -2.94 -7.19
N ASN A 10 -3.02 -4.09 -7.86
CA ASN A 10 -1.90 -4.76 -8.52
C ASN A 10 -1.22 -3.92 -9.62
N GLN A 11 -1.98 -3.09 -10.35
CA GLN A 11 -1.44 -2.20 -11.38
C GLN A 11 -0.60 -1.06 -10.79
N ALA A 12 -1.01 -0.49 -9.66
CA ALA A 12 -0.30 0.62 -9.01
C ALA A 12 0.93 0.14 -8.21
N ILE A 13 0.88 -1.07 -7.66
CA ILE A 13 1.98 -1.68 -6.91
C ILE A 13 3.23 -1.89 -7.78
N SER A 14 3.06 -2.14 -9.08
CA SER A 14 4.15 -2.58 -9.95
C SER A 14 4.95 -1.44 -10.60
N ARG A 15 4.55 -0.17 -10.43
CA ARG A 15 5.15 0.94 -11.19
C ARG A 15 6.25 1.69 -10.44
N ASP A 16 6.16 1.87 -9.11
CA ASP A 16 7.01 2.86 -8.41
C ASP A 16 7.70 2.37 -7.11
N GLY A 17 7.66 1.08 -6.76
CA GLY A 17 8.18 0.62 -5.46
C GLY A 17 8.83 -0.75 -5.50
N VAL A 18 10.15 -0.76 -5.59
CA VAL A 18 11.08 -1.88 -5.39
C VAL A 18 10.47 -2.98 -4.51
N GLY A 19 10.08 -4.09 -5.14
CA GLY A 19 9.67 -5.35 -4.51
C GLY A 19 8.96 -5.25 -3.16
N VAL A 20 7.73 -4.73 -3.09
CA VAL A 20 6.87 -4.88 -1.90
C VAL A 20 5.81 -5.95 -2.18
N SER A 21 5.58 -6.88 -1.24
CA SER A 21 4.61 -7.96 -1.44
C SER A 21 3.18 -7.42 -1.50
N THR A 22 2.37 -7.91 -2.45
CA THR A 22 0.96 -7.51 -2.58
C THR A 22 0.17 -7.77 -1.29
N ARG A 23 0.54 -8.81 -0.54
CA ARG A 23 -0.06 -9.14 0.75
C ARG A 23 0.21 -8.05 1.79
N ALA A 24 1.45 -7.57 1.92
CA ALA A 24 1.80 -6.51 2.87
C ALA A 24 1.10 -5.19 2.55
N ILE A 25 0.91 -4.88 1.27
CA ILE A 25 0.19 -3.67 0.84
C ILE A 25 -1.30 -3.78 1.16
N LEU A 26 -1.91 -4.93 0.86
CA LEU A 26 -3.32 -5.16 1.18
C LEU A 26 -3.56 -5.12 2.69
N ASP A 27 -2.67 -5.71 3.47
CA ASP A 27 -2.72 -5.70 4.92
C ASP A 27 -2.57 -4.28 5.47
N ALA A 28 -1.61 -3.48 4.99
CA ALA A 28 -1.44 -2.10 5.41
C ALA A 28 -2.70 -1.23 5.18
N VAL A 29 -3.43 -1.45 4.09
CA VAL A 29 -4.66 -0.69 3.78
C VAL A 29 -5.86 -1.18 4.60
N ARG A 30 -5.95 -2.48 4.89
CA ARG A 30 -7.09 -3.08 5.62
C ARG A 30 -6.94 -3.02 7.14
N ASN A 31 -5.73 -3.25 7.63
CA ASN A 31 -5.37 -3.36 9.04
C ASN A 31 -4.19 -2.41 9.36
N PRO A 32 -4.33 -1.09 9.13
CA PRO A 32 -3.26 -0.15 9.44
C PRO A 32 -3.01 -0.11 10.94
N THR A 33 -1.73 -0.12 11.33
CA THR A 33 -1.32 0.23 12.70
C THR A 33 -1.39 1.74 12.93
N LYS A 34 -1.29 2.54 11.86
CA LYS A 34 -1.45 3.99 11.92
C LYS A 34 -2.00 4.56 10.60
N ILE A 35 -2.91 5.53 10.72
CA ILE A 35 -3.44 6.29 9.57
C ILE A 35 -3.03 7.75 9.75
N VAL A 36 -2.49 8.36 8.68
CA VAL A 36 -2.11 9.78 8.66
C VAL A 36 -2.70 10.46 7.43
N LYS A 37 -3.48 11.52 7.64
CA LYS A 37 -3.95 12.38 6.55
C LYS A 37 -2.80 13.26 6.08
N LEU A 38 -2.57 13.29 4.78
CA LEU A 38 -1.54 14.11 4.13
C LEU A 38 -2.19 15.28 3.37
N ALA A 39 -1.36 16.19 2.90
CA ALA A 39 -1.80 17.29 2.04
C ALA A 39 -2.50 16.78 0.77
N LYS A 40 -3.29 17.65 0.13
CA LYS A 40 -4.04 17.38 -1.11
C LYS A 40 -5.07 16.25 -1.00
N GLY A 41 -5.39 15.79 0.21
CA GLY A 41 -6.36 14.71 0.46
C GLY A 41 -5.78 13.32 0.24
N ALA A 42 -4.46 13.18 0.25
CA ALA A 42 -3.82 11.87 0.31
C ALA A 42 -3.89 11.30 1.73
N VAL A 43 -3.83 9.96 1.84
CA VAL A 43 -3.87 9.25 3.12
C VAL A 43 -2.75 8.22 3.14
N LYS A 44 -1.92 8.29 4.18
CA LYS A 44 -0.87 7.31 4.46
C LYS A 44 -1.38 6.26 5.42
N TYR A 45 -1.37 5.02 4.96
CA TYR A 45 -1.66 3.82 5.72
C TYR A 45 -0.34 3.17 6.08
N VAL A 46 -0.07 3.07 7.37
CA VAL A 46 1.10 2.41 7.90
C VAL A 46 0.65 1.06 8.43
N GLY A 47 1.04 -0.01 7.74
CA GLY A 47 0.89 -1.38 8.22
C GLY A 47 2.11 -1.84 9.00
N GLU A 48 2.06 -3.09 9.45
CA GLU A 48 3.18 -3.75 10.10
C GLU A 48 4.35 -3.93 9.12
N ASN A 49 4.07 -4.48 7.94
CA ASN A 49 5.09 -4.89 6.97
C ASN A 49 5.30 -3.89 5.81
N ALA A 50 4.37 -2.96 5.59
CA ALA A 50 4.47 -1.97 4.51
C ALA A 50 3.82 -0.63 4.89
N THR A 51 4.26 0.45 4.24
CA THR A 51 3.53 1.72 4.23
C THR A 51 2.99 1.97 2.84
N VAL A 52 1.75 2.44 2.75
CA VAL A 52 1.02 2.68 1.50
C VAL A 52 0.40 4.07 1.55
N ILE A 53 0.63 4.87 0.51
CA ILE A 53 -0.01 6.18 0.37
C ILE A 53 -1.03 6.09 -0.75
N LEU A 54 -2.27 6.45 -0.43
CA LEU A 54 -3.36 6.59 -1.38
C LEU A 54 -3.62 8.07 -1.66
N ASN A 55 -3.93 8.42 -2.90
CA ASN A 55 -4.47 9.74 -3.22
C ASN A 55 -5.97 9.84 -2.87
N ARG A 56 -6.57 11.02 -3.09
CA ARG A 56 -7.99 11.27 -2.81
C ARG A 56 -8.94 10.31 -3.52
N SER A 57 -8.55 9.78 -4.68
CA SER A 57 -9.33 8.82 -5.46
C SER A 57 -9.12 7.36 -5.01
N GLY A 58 -8.38 7.12 -3.92
CA GLY A 58 -8.07 5.78 -3.42
C GLY A 58 -7.03 5.02 -4.25
N LYS A 59 -6.32 5.68 -5.16
CA LYS A 59 -5.24 5.06 -5.94
C LYS A 59 -3.94 5.09 -5.16
N VAL A 60 -3.21 3.98 -5.15
CA VAL A 60 -1.86 3.93 -4.58
C VAL A 60 -0.95 4.83 -5.40
N ILE A 61 -0.26 5.75 -4.74
CA ILE A 61 0.74 6.63 -5.34
C ILE A 61 2.15 6.37 -4.80
N THR A 62 2.28 5.67 -3.67
CA THR A 62 3.58 5.31 -3.09
C THR A 62 3.44 4.09 -2.20
N THR A 63 4.43 3.20 -2.22
CA THR A 63 4.53 2.06 -1.29
C THR A 63 5.99 1.74 -0.98
N TRP A 64 6.26 1.29 0.24
CA TRP A 64 7.56 0.70 0.60
C TRP A 64 7.42 -0.34 1.71
N ALA A 65 8.31 -1.33 1.69
CA ALA A 65 8.41 -2.35 2.72
C ALA A 65 9.02 -1.73 4.00
N ARG A 66 8.49 -2.10 5.16
CA ARG A 66 9.04 -1.72 6.47
C ARG A 66 9.87 -2.84 7.11
N THR A 67 9.60 -4.08 6.72
CA THR A 67 10.23 -5.29 7.26
C THR A 67 10.62 -6.22 6.12
N LYS A 68 11.51 -7.20 6.37
CA LYS A 68 11.89 -8.25 5.39
C LYS A 68 10.66 -9.00 4.82
N LEU A 69 9.61 -9.19 5.62
CA LEU A 69 8.34 -9.81 5.20
C LEU A 69 7.51 -8.92 4.26
N GLY A 70 7.75 -7.61 4.29
CA GLY A 70 7.20 -6.65 3.36
C GLY A 70 7.82 -6.74 1.96
N TRP A 71 9.01 -7.32 1.83
CA TRP A 71 9.68 -7.44 0.53
C TRP A 71 9.04 -8.52 -0.34
N ARG A 72 9.02 -8.28 -1.64
CA ARG A 72 8.74 -9.26 -2.69
C ARG A 72 10.03 -10.02 -2.93
N ILE A 73 10.30 -11.02 -2.10
CA ILE A 73 11.33 -12.00 -2.38
C ILE A 73 10.85 -12.77 -3.62
N LYS A 74 11.51 -12.55 -4.76
CA LYS A 74 11.50 -13.54 -5.85
C LYS A 74 12.75 -14.40 -5.64
N PRO A 75 12.61 -15.75 -5.60
CA PRO A 75 13.77 -16.63 -5.65
C PRO A 75 14.58 -16.40 -6.93
#